data_AF-A0A068B2M7-F1
#
_entry.id   AF-A0A068B2M7-F1
#
_cell.length_a   1.000
_cell.length_b   1.000
_cell.length_c   1.000
_cell.angle_alpha   90.00
_cell.angle_beta   90.00
_cell.angle_gamma   90.00
#
_symmetry.space_group_name_H-M   'P 1'
#
loop_
_entity.id
_entity.type
_entity.pdbx_description
1 polymer ?
#
loop_
_entity_poly.entity_id
_entity_poly.type
_entity_poly.pdbx_seq_one_letter_code
_entity_poly.pdbx_strand_id
1 'polypeptide(L)' 'VIVAGGGEIYHETIPMASTLHVSTIDVEPEGDVFFPNIPGKFDVVFEQQFTSNINYCYQIWQKG' A
#
# COMPACT_ATOMS: atom_id res chain seq x y z
N VAL A 1 5.27 -13.43 -7.77
CA VAL A 1 5.89 -13.23 -6.44
C VAL A 1 5.13 -12.10 -5.76
N ILE A 2 4.81 -12.23 -4.46
CA ILE A 2 4.20 -11.16 -3.66
C ILE A 2 5.18 -10.83 -2.54
N VAL A 3 5.52 -9.56 -2.40
CA VAL A 3 6.32 -9.06 -1.28
C VAL A 3 5.39 -8.63 -0.17
N ALA A 4 5.57 -9.20 1.03
CA ALA A 4 4.66 -9.01 2.18
C ALA A 4 5.31 -8.26 3.35
N GLY A 5 6.35 -7.47 3.09
CA GLY A 5 7.03 -6.62 4.08
C GLY A 5 8.16 -7.32 4.83
N GLY A 6 8.73 -6.73 5.90
CA GLY A 6 8.38 -5.43 6.52
C GLY A 6 8.97 -4.18 5.84
N GLY A 7 9.17 -3.10 6.59
CA GLY A 7 9.59 -1.78 6.05
C GLY A 7 10.87 -1.79 5.20
N GLU A 8 11.92 -2.46 5.65
CA GLU A 8 13.19 -2.58 4.90
C GLU A 8 13.00 -3.31 3.56
N ILE A 9 12.26 -4.42 3.59
CA ILE A 9 11.96 -5.21 2.40
C ILE A 9 11.14 -4.38 1.40
N TYR A 10 10.16 -3.60 1.88
CA TYR A 10 9.42 -2.69 1.01
C TYR A 10 10.33 -1.61 0.40
N HIS A 11 11.24 -1.03 1.18
CA HIS A 11 12.16 0.00 0.70
C HIS A 11 13.02 -0.49 -0.46
N GLU A 12 13.53 -1.72 -0.38
CA GLU A 12 14.36 -2.32 -1.44
C GLU A 12 13.54 -2.78 -2.65
N THR A 13 12.28 -3.19 -2.45
CA THR A 13 11.50 -3.87 -3.49
C THR A 13 10.48 -3.00 -4.20
N ILE A 14 10.05 -1.87 -3.62
CA ILE A 14 9.06 -0.98 -4.24
C ILE A 14 9.42 -0.52 -5.66
N PRO A 15 10.70 -0.27 -6.03
CA PRO A 15 11.03 0.13 -7.41
C PRO A 15 10.80 -0.97 -8.45
N MET A 16 10.80 -2.23 -8.01
CA MET A 16 10.60 -3.42 -8.85
C MET A 16 9.13 -3.81 -8.98
N ALA A 17 8.24 -3.23 -8.17
CA ALA A 17 6.82 -3.57 -8.19
C ALA A 17 6.13 -3.10 -9.48
N SER A 18 5.26 -3.96 -10.03
CA SER A 18 4.33 -3.63 -11.11
C SER A 18 2.92 -3.33 -10.59
N THR A 19 2.56 -3.89 -9.44
CA THR A 19 1.23 -3.81 -8.82
C THR A 19 1.38 -3.62 -7.32
N LEU A 20 0.59 -2.72 -6.74
CA LEU A 20 0.47 -2.54 -5.29
C LEU A 20 -0.94 -2.88 -4.84
N HIS A 21 -1.02 -3.59 -3.72
CA HIS A 21 -2.26 -3.87 -3.00
C HIS A 21 -2.20 -3.07 -1.70
N VAL A 22 -3.01 -2.01 -1.58
CA VAL A 22 -2.94 -1.04 -0.48
C VAL A 22 -4.25 -1.03 0.27
N SER A 23 -4.20 -1.22 1.59
CA SER A 23 -5.33 -1.00 2.49
C SER A 23 -5.05 0.21 3.36
N THR A 24 -5.75 1.31 3.11
CA THR A 24 -5.67 2.53 3.92
C THR A 24 -6.67 2.39 5.07
N ILE A 25 -6.15 2.27 6.30
CA ILE A 25 -6.96 2.09 7.50
C ILE A 25 -7.32 3.46 8.09
N ASP A 26 -8.58 3.67 8.44
CA ASP A 26 -9.12 4.93 8.97
C ASP A 26 -8.79 5.10 10.48
N VAL A 27 -7.49 5.21 10.78
CA VAL A 27 -6.96 5.40 12.13
C VAL A 27 -5.56 6.01 12.08
N GLU A 28 -5.20 6.80 13.09
CA GLU A 28 -3.87 7.41 13.26
C GLU A 28 -3.17 6.83 14.51
N PRO A 29 -2.48 5.68 14.41
CA PRO A 29 -1.79 5.06 15.54
C PRO A 29 -0.39 5.67 15.77
N GLU A 30 0.14 5.52 16.98
CA GLU A 30 1.56 5.78 17.24
C GLU A 30 2.44 4.69 16.58
N GLY A 31 3.57 5.10 15.98
CA GLY A 31 4.50 4.18 15.33
C GLY A 31 5.75 4.86 14.79
N ASP A 32 6.78 4.06 14.49
CA ASP A 32 8.11 4.48 14.02
C ASP A 32 8.52 3.86 12.67
N VAL A 33 7.66 3.00 12.09
CA VAL A 33 7.86 2.37 10.79
C VAL A 33 6.85 2.91 9.78
N PHE A 34 7.35 3.31 8.60
CA PHE A 34 6.54 3.90 7.53
C PHE A 34 6.66 3.11 6.23
N PHE A 35 5.60 3.12 5.42
CA PHE A 35 5.67 2.61 4.05
C PHE A 35 6.57 3.54 3.20
N PRO A 36 7.43 3.00 2.31
CA PRO A 36 8.29 3.84 1.48
C PRO A 36 7.48 4.68 0.49
N ASN A 37 8.07 5.77 0.01
CA ASN A 37 7.48 6.55 -1.08
C ASN A 37 7.28 5.67 -2.32
N ILE A 38 6.10 5.74 -2.94
CA ILE A 38 5.79 5.01 -4.16
C ILE A 38 6.54 5.68 -5.34
N PRO A 39 7.47 4.98 -6.02
CA PRO A 39 8.27 5.57 -7.09
C PRO A 39 7.52 5.57 -8.43
N GLY A 40 7.61 6.67 -9.18
CA GLY A 40 7.01 6.77 -10.52
C GLY A 40 5.48 6.93 -10.51
N LYS A 41 4.85 6.79 -11.68
CA LYS A 41 3.39 6.85 -11.80
C LYS A 41 2.78 5.47 -11.61
N PHE A 42 1.99 5.34 -10.56
CA PHE A 42 1.03 4.27 -10.37
C PHE A 42 -0.37 4.86 -10.47
N ASP A 43 -1.26 4.18 -11.18
CA ASP A 43 -2.66 4.56 -11.30
C ASP A 43 -3.53 3.60 -10.49
N VAL A 44 -4.52 4.13 -9.78
CA VAL A 44 -5.52 3.33 -9.08
C VAL A 44 -6.46 2.73 -10.12
N VAL A 45 -6.44 1.40 -10.24
CA VAL A 45 -7.27 0.65 -11.20
C VAL A 45 -8.45 -0.05 -10.54
N PHE A 46 -8.46 -0.10 -9.21
CA PHE A 46 -9.54 -0.66 -8.40
C PHE A 46 -9.58 0.04 -7.05
N GLU A 47 -10.80 0.27 -6.55
CA GLU A 47 -11.04 0.82 -5.22
C GLU A 47 -12.33 0.20 -4.63
N GLN A 48 -12.29 -0.15 -3.36
CA GLN A 48 -13.47 -0.56 -2.61
C GLN A 48 -13.38 -0.15 -1.13
N GLN A 49 -14.47 0.42 -0.62
CA GLN A 49 -14.62 0.80 0.77
C GLN A 49 -15.22 -0.34 1.60
N PHE A 50 -14.75 -0.48 2.85
CA PHE A 50 -15.22 -1.48 3.80
C PHE A 50 -15.56 -0.85 5.14
N THR A 51 -16.76 -1.16 5.65
CA THR A 51 -17.18 -0.84 7.01
C THR A 51 -16.81 -1.98 7.95
N SER A 52 -16.10 -1.67 9.03
CA SER A 52 -15.72 -2.63 10.07
C SER A 52 -15.64 -1.92 11.44
N ASN A 53 -15.07 -2.56 12.45
CA ASN A 53 -14.70 -1.92 13.71
C ASN A 53 -13.71 -0.75 13.52
N ILE A 54 -12.86 -0.81 12.48
CA ILE A 54 -12.11 0.32 11.94
C ILE A 54 -12.30 0.28 10.43
N ASN A 55 -12.84 1.36 9.84
CA ASN A 55 -13.08 1.41 8.41
C ASN A 55 -11.77 1.36 7.63
N TYR A 56 -11.83 0.90 6.39
CA TYR A 56 -10.67 0.95 5.50
C TYR A 56 -11.08 1.00 4.03
N CYS A 57 -10.20 1.57 3.22
CA CYS A 57 -10.28 1.58 1.78
C CYS A 57 -9.23 0.62 1.21
N TYR A 58 -9.65 -0.33 0.38
CA TYR A 58 -8.73 -1.21 -0.34
C TYR A 58 -8.60 -0.76 -1.79
N GLN A 59 -7.37 -0.58 -2.24
CA GLN A 59 -7.02 -0.13 -3.59
C GLN A 59 -6.00 -1.06 -4.25
N ILE A 60 -6.12 -1.22 -5.57
CA ILE A 60 -5.08 -1.83 -6.41
C ILE A 60 -4.51 -0.75 -7.32
N TRP A 61 -3.19 -0.60 -7.27
CA TRP A 61 -2.46 0.38 -8.06
C TRP A 61 -1.59 -0.36 -9.07
N GLN A 62 -1.58 0.07 -10.33
CA GLN A 62 -0.74 -0.51 -11.38
C GLN A 62 0.21 0.52 -11.95
N LYS A 63 1.44 0.11 -12.22
CA LYS A 63 2.46 0.96 -12.83
C LYS A 63 2.06 1.30 -14.28
N GLY A 64 2.07 2.58 -14.61
CA GLY A 64 1.82 3.09 -15.96
C GLY A 64 2.98 2.92 -16.93
#